data_AF-A0A0R3SNN8-F1
#
_entry.id   AF-A0A0R3SNN8-F1
#
_cell.length_a   1.000
_cell.length_b   1.000
_cell.length_c   1.000
_cell.angle_alpha   90.00
_cell.angle_beta   90.00
_cell.angle_gamma   90.00
#
_symmetry.space_group_name_H-M   'P 1'
#
loop_
_entity.id
_entity.type
_entity.pdbx_description
1 polymer ?
#
loop_
_entity_poly.entity_id
_entity_poly.type
_entity_poly.pdbx_seq_one_letter_code
_entity_poly.pdbx_strand_id
1 'polypeptide(L)'
;MPDCKYETTTVVLSIGDEKFTTRASRVIDPGYTRIFTWQAVGSTVAVEGQDEEECDGPEITLPAALTTPGSSFSLGEKPRLVEGQTGPPNYLSEAELITAMEKHGIGTDASIPVHIENIVERAYVEVRISVVVVLLN
;
A
#
# COMPACT_ATOMS: atom_id res chain seq x y z
N MET A 1 6.90 -8.18 -23.12
CA MET A 1 7.88 -8.25 -22.02
C MET A 1 7.59 -9.49 -21.19
N PRO A 2 8.59 -10.10 -20.55
CA PRO A 2 8.32 -11.18 -19.61
C PRO A 2 7.65 -10.64 -18.34
N ASP A 3 6.84 -11.49 -17.72
CA ASP A 3 6.13 -11.17 -16.47
C ASP A 3 7.11 -11.04 -15.29
N CYS A 4 6.77 -10.19 -14.33
CA CYS A 4 7.51 -10.08 -13.06
C CYS A 4 7.32 -11.36 -12.24
N LYS A 5 8.40 -11.94 -11.73
CA LYS A 5 8.41 -13.12 -10.87
C LYS A 5 9.01 -12.77 -9.51
N TYR A 6 8.25 -13.06 -8.46
CA TYR A 6 8.65 -12.86 -7.07
C TYR A 6 8.28 -14.08 -6.22
N GLU A 7 8.95 -14.21 -5.08
CA GLU A 7 8.68 -15.22 -4.07
C GLU A 7 8.21 -14.54 -2.79
N THR A 8 7.04 -14.95 -2.28
CA THR A 8 6.53 -14.51 -0.99
C THR A 8 6.67 -15.62 0.04
N THR A 9 7.41 -15.34 1.12
CA THR A 9 7.52 -16.21 2.29
C THR A 9 6.70 -15.63 3.44
N THR A 10 5.79 -16.44 3.99
CA THR A 10 5.04 -16.09 5.21
C THR A 10 5.54 -16.96 6.35
N VAL A 11 6.02 -16.32 7.41
CA VAL A 11 6.52 -16.98 8.63
C VAL A 11 5.56 -16.69 9.77
N VAL A 12 5.10 -17.76 10.42
CA VAL A 12 4.30 -17.68 11.64
C VAL A 12 5.19 -18.06 12.81
N LEU A 13 5.35 -17.12 13.74
CA LEU A 13 6.15 -17.26 14.95
C LEU A 13 5.19 -17.45 16.12
N SER A 14 5.58 -18.30 17.07
CA SER A 14 4.83 -18.48 18.32
C SER A 14 5.76 -18.21 19.49
N ILE A 15 5.36 -17.27 20.36
CA ILE A 15 6.09 -16.90 21.57
C ILE A 15 5.12 -17.08 22.74
N GLY A 16 5.32 -18.13 23.54
CA GLY A 16 4.34 -18.51 24.56
C GLY A 16 2.98 -18.83 23.93
N ASP A 17 1.94 -18.08 24.31
CA ASP A 17 0.58 -18.22 23.80
C ASP A 17 0.26 -17.28 22.62
N GLU A 18 1.15 -16.33 22.29
CA GLU A 18 0.94 -15.34 21.23
C GLU A 18 1.50 -15.80 19.89
N LYS A 19 0.78 -15.46 18.81
CA LYS A 19 1.17 -15.76 17.43
C LYS A 19 1.50 -14.46 16.70
N PHE A 20 2.68 -14.41 16.11
CA PHE A 20 3.12 -13.30 15.28
C PHE A 20 3.23 -13.77 13.84
N THR A 21 2.80 -12.95 12.89
CA THR A 21 2.92 -13.25 11.46
C THR A 21 3.80 -12.20 10.81
N THR A 22 4.77 -12.66 10.03
CA THR A 22 5.62 -11.79 9.22
C THR A 22 5.60 -12.32 7.79
N ARG A 23 5.38 -11.41 6.85
CA ARG A 23 5.42 -11.69 5.42
C ARG A 23 6.61 -10.96 4.82
N ALA A 24 7.27 -11.62 3.88
CA ALA A 24 8.36 -11.08 3.11
C ALA A 24 8.24 -11.50 1.66
N SER A 25 8.59 -10.59 0.76
CA SER A 25 8.58 -10.83 -0.68
C SER A 25 9.95 -10.50 -1.24
N ARG A 26 10.46 -11.34 -2.15
CA ARG A 26 11.74 -11.14 -2.85
C ARG A 26 11.52 -11.23 -4.35
N VAL A 27 12.04 -10.26 -5.09
CA VAL A 27 11.98 -10.27 -6.56
C VAL A 27 13.05 -11.21 -7.13
N ILE A 28 12.62 -12.16 -7.96
CA ILE A 28 13.52 -13.09 -8.67
C ILE A 28 13.84 -12.52 -10.06
N ASP A 29 12.81 -12.10 -10.79
CA ASP A 29 12.95 -11.46 -12.10
C ASP A 29 11.97 -10.28 -12.19
N PRO A 30 12.46 -9.04 -12.31
CA PRO A 30 11.59 -7.87 -12.40
C PRO A 30 10.78 -7.83 -13.70
N GLY A 31 11.21 -8.50 -14.77
CA GLY A 31 10.44 -8.53 -16.02
C GLY A 31 10.05 -7.13 -16.53
N TYR A 32 8.74 -6.88 -16.69
CA TYR A 32 8.21 -5.59 -17.13
C TYR A 32 8.37 -4.43 -16.11
N THR A 33 8.51 -4.71 -14.81
CA THR A 33 8.66 -3.68 -13.77
C THR A 33 9.99 -2.94 -13.85
N ARG A 34 10.94 -3.44 -14.67
CA ARG A 34 12.16 -2.71 -15.04
C ARG A 34 11.89 -1.38 -15.74
N ILE A 35 10.76 -1.27 -16.44
CA ILE A 35 10.32 -0.04 -17.10
C ILE A 35 9.22 0.63 -16.28
N PHE A 36 8.31 -0.15 -15.72
CA PHE A 36 7.21 0.31 -14.89
C PHE A 36 7.62 0.33 -13.42
N THR A 37 8.51 1.25 -13.05
CA THR A 37 9.14 1.28 -11.72
C THR A 37 8.15 1.57 -10.59
N TRP A 38 7.00 2.19 -10.89
CA TRP A 38 5.92 2.40 -9.92
C TRP A 38 5.13 1.13 -9.61
N GLN A 39 5.28 0.06 -10.41
CA GLN A 39 4.71 -1.27 -10.17
C GLN A 39 5.77 -2.27 -9.68
N ALA A 40 6.95 -1.80 -9.30
CA ALA A 40 7.99 -2.68 -8.81
C ALA A 40 7.65 -3.20 -7.41
N VAL A 41 7.78 -4.52 -7.24
CA VAL A 41 7.53 -5.18 -5.96
C VAL A 41 8.61 -4.72 -4.97
N GLY A 42 8.18 -4.15 -3.83
CA GLY A 42 9.07 -3.64 -2.78
C GLY A 42 9.47 -2.17 -2.90
N SER A 43 8.96 -1.44 -3.90
CA SER A 43 9.29 -0.03 -4.12
C SER A 43 8.24 0.95 -3.58
N THR A 44 7.79 0.80 -2.34
CA THR A 44 7.25 1.94 -1.60
C THR A 44 7.79 1.90 -0.18
N VAL A 45 8.48 2.99 0.19
CA VAL A 45 8.67 3.35 1.60
C VAL A 45 7.27 3.41 2.18
N ALA A 46 7.03 2.69 3.29
CA ALA A 46 5.78 2.80 4.03
C ALA A 46 5.53 4.28 4.36
N VAL A 47 4.70 4.94 3.57
CA VAL A 47 4.09 6.20 3.93
C VAL A 47 2.94 5.80 4.84
N GLU A 48 3.10 6.05 6.14
CA GLU A 48 2.03 5.89 7.10
C GLU A 48 0.82 6.72 6.63
N GLY A 49 -0.27 6.06 6.22
CA GLY A 49 -1.56 6.71 5.96
C GLY A 49 -2.14 6.64 4.54
N GLN A 50 -1.70 5.73 3.66
CA GLN A 50 -2.36 5.49 2.37
C GLN A 50 -2.99 4.10 2.28
N ASP A 51 -4.07 4.05 1.51
CA ASP A 51 -5.14 3.06 1.49
C ASP A 51 -4.68 1.63 1.20
N GLU A 52 -5.42 0.68 1.77
CA GLU A 52 -5.11 -0.75 1.86
C GLU A 52 -5.10 -1.52 0.51
N GLU A 53 -5.15 -0.84 -0.65
CA GLU A 53 -5.19 -1.49 -1.97
C GLU A 53 -3.81 -1.71 -2.63
N GLU A 54 -2.71 -1.13 -2.11
CA GLU A 54 -1.35 -1.47 -2.56
C GLU A 54 -0.62 -2.33 -1.51
N CYS A 55 -0.95 -3.62 -1.53
CA CYS A 55 -0.50 -4.65 -0.57
C CYS A 55 0.90 -5.25 -0.83
N ASP A 56 1.86 -4.49 -1.34
CA ASP A 56 3.25 -4.95 -1.44
C ASP A 56 4.16 -4.01 -0.67
N GLY A 57 4.17 -4.20 0.65
CA GLY A 57 5.08 -3.53 1.58
C GLY A 57 6.56 -3.73 1.24
N PRO A 58 7.46 -3.07 1.97
CA PRO A 58 8.88 -2.99 1.63
C PRO A 58 9.49 -4.38 1.39
N GLU A 59 10.51 -4.46 0.54
CA GLU A 59 11.32 -5.66 0.30
C GLU A 59 12.04 -6.06 1.60
N ILE A 60 11.30 -6.66 2.53
CA ILE A 60 11.83 -7.18 3.78
C ILE A 60 12.41 -8.54 3.43
N THR A 61 13.72 -8.57 3.14
CA THR A 61 14.42 -9.85 3.05
C THR A 61 14.53 -10.45 4.45
N LEU A 62 13.81 -11.56 4.69
CA LEU A 62 13.94 -12.26 5.98
C LEU A 62 15.31 -12.92 6.09
N PRO A 63 15.95 -12.85 7.27
CA PRO A 63 17.13 -13.65 7.51
C PRO A 63 16.77 -15.14 7.40
N ALA A 64 17.61 -15.92 6.72
CA ALA A 64 17.42 -17.37 6.52
C ALA A 64 17.20 -18.16 7.83
N ALA A 65 17.62 -17.60 8.97
CA ALA A 65 17.36 -18.12 10.30
C ALA A 65 15.86 -18.26 10.62
N LEU A 66 14.99 -17.40 10.07
CA LEU A 66 13.53 -17.46 10.25
C LEU A 66 12.82 -18.35 9.22
N THR A 67 13.53 -18.74 8.15
CA THR A 67 12.99 -19.60 7.08
C THR A 67 13.04 -21.08 7.45
N THR A 68 13.83 -21.46 8.45
CA THR A 68 13.99 -22.86 8.85
C THR A 68 12.92 -23.22 9.90
N PRO A 69 12.01 -24.18 9.63
CA PRO A 69 10.97 -24.55 10.58
C PRO A 69 11.59 -25.14 11.86
N GLY A 70 11.21 -24.59 13.01
CA GLY A 70 11.67 -25.05 14.33
C GLY A 70 12.95 -24.38 14.83
N SER A 71 13.44 -23.33 14.17
CA SER A 71 14.53 -22.53 14.72
C SER A 71 14.04 -21.73 15.95
N SER A 72 14.75 -21.89 17.07
CA SER A 72 14.61 -21.00 18.22
C SER A 72 15.45 -19.74 17.97
N PHE A 73 14.86 -18.56 18.13
CA PHE A 73 15.59 -17.29 18.04
C PHE A 73 15.52 -16.55 19.38
N SER A 74 16.62 -15.88 19.74
CA SER A 74 16.64 -14.97 20.89
C SER A 74 16.14 -13.61 20.45
N LEU A 75 15.09 -13.11 21.10
CA LEU A 75 14.54 -11.80 20.81
C LEU A 75 15.59 -10.73 21.17
N GLY A 76 16.08 -10.00 20.17
CA GLY A 76 17.14 -8.99 20.36
C GLY A 76 16.65 -7.67 20.96
N GLU A 77 15.37 -7.36 20.77
CA GLU A 77 14.72 -6.14 21.27
C GLU A 77 13.45 -6.52 22.05
N LYS A 78 13.06 -5.69 23.01
CA LYS A 78 11.84 -5.94 23.79
C LYS A 78 10.60 -5.80 22.89
N PRO A 79 9.57 -6.64 23.05
CA PRO A 79 8.32 -6.46 22.32
C PRO A 79 7.72 -5.10 22.67
N ARG A 80 7.22 -4.38 21.66
CA ARG A 80 6.51 -3.11 21.83
C ARG A 80 5.03 -3.30 21.55
N LEU A 81 4.19 -2.68 22.37
CA LEU A 81 2.77 -2.56 22.06
C LEU A 81 2.60 -1.44 21.02
N VAL A 82 2.02 -1.76 19.87
CA VAL A 82 1.65 -0.78 18.85
C VAL A 82 0.16 -0.52 19.00
N GLU A 83 -0.19 0.66 19.50
CA GLU A 83 -1.58 1.09 19.59
C GLU A 83 -2.02 1.68 18.23
N GLY A 84 -3.10 1.14 17.67
CA GLY A 84 -3.73 1.68 16.47
C GLY A 84 -5.04 2.39 16.80
N GLN A 85 -5.39 3.40 16.00
CA GLN A 85 -6.70 4.05 16.07
C GLN A 85 -7.39 3.92 14.71
N THR A 86 -8.69 3.64 14.71
CA THR A 86 -9.49 3.65 13.49
C THR A 86 -9.79 5.09 13.09
N GLY A 87 -9.56 5.45 11.82
CA GLY A 87 -9.95 6.73 11.27
C GLY A 87 -11.20 6.64 10.39
N PRO A 88 -11.88 7.77 10.13
CA PRO A 88 -12.82 7.85 9.03
C PRO A 88 -12.09 7.61 7.68
N PRO A 89 -12.78 7.16 6.62
CA PRO A 89 -12.19 7.04 5.29
C PRO A 89 -11.64 8.38 4.79
N ASN A 90 -10.57 8.30 3.98
CA ASN A 90 -9.99 9.47 3.34
C ASN A 90 -10.94 10.08 2.30
N TYR A 91 -10.72 11.36 1.97
CA TYR A 91 -11.38 11.98 0.82
C TYR A 91 -10.84 11.38 -0.47
N LEU A 92 -11.73 11.23 -1.46
CA LEU A 92 -11.34 10.75 -2.79
C LEU A 92 -10.46 11.77 -3.51
N SER A 93 -9.35 11.29 -4.05
CA SER A 93 -8.58 11.97 -5.09
C SER A 93 -9.29 11.89 -6.45
N GLU A 94 -8.88 12.73 -7.39
CA GLU A 94 -9.39 12.70 -8.76
C GLU A 94 -9.14 11.34 -9.43
N ALA A 95 -7.97 10.74 -9.21
CA ALA A 95 -7.62 9.45 -9.77
C ALA A 95 -8.54 8.33 -9.26
N GLU A 96 -8.77 8.26 -7.94
CA GLU A 96 -9.67 7.28 -7.34
C GLU A 96 -11.12 7.47 -7.79
N LEU A 97 -11.56 8.72 -7.94
CA LEU A 97 -12.88 9.03 -8.47
C LEU A 97 -13.02 8.53 -9.92
N ILE A 98 -12.03 8.77 -10.78
CA ILE A 98 -12.01 8.29 -12.17
C ILE A 98 -12.06 6.76 -12.20
N THR A 99 -11.21 6.09 -11.43
CA THR A 99 -11.20 4.61 -11.34
C THR A 99 -12.55 4.06 -10.86
N ALA A 100 -13.18 4.71 -9.88
CA ALA A 100 -14.50 4.33 -9.42
C ALA A 100 -15.57 4.54 -10.51
N MET A 101 -15.53 5.66 -11.24
CA MET A 101 -16.44 5.93 -12.35
C MET A 101 -16.32 4.88 -13.46
N GLU A 102 -15.10 4.50 -13.86
CA GLU A 102 -14.85 3.45 -14.85
C GLU A 102 -15.36 2.08 -14.39
N LYS A 103 -15.05 1.70 -13.14
CA LYS A 103 -15.49 0.44 -12.54
C LYS A 103 -17.01 0.32 -12.49
N HIS A 104 -17.70 1.44 -12.29
CA HIS A 104 -19.16 1.51 -12.25
C HIS A 104 -19.81 1.83 -13.62
N GLY A 105 -19.03 2.01 -14.68
CA GLY A 105 -19.54 2.32 -16.02
C GLY A 105 -20.20 3.69 -16.14
N ILE A 106 -19.80 4.66 -15.32
CA ILE A 106 -20.31 6.04 -15.34
C ILE A 106 -19.44 6.87 -16.28
N GLY A 107 -19.93 7.06 -17.50
CA GLY A 107 -19.21 7.77 -18.56
C GLY A 107 -18.21 6.88 -19.32
N THR A 108 -17.53 7.49 -20.28
CA THR A 108 -16.42 6.89 -21.04
C THR A 108 -15.17 7.73 -20.83
N ASP A 109 -14.00 7.24 -21.27
CA ASP A 109 -12.72 7.99 -21.24
C ASP A 109 -12.87 9.43 -21.79
N ALA A 110 -13.74 9.63 -22.78
CA ALA A 110 -14.05 10.95 -23.35
C ALA A 110 -15.01 11.82 -22.52
N SER A 111 -15.85 11.24 -21.65
CA SER A 111 -16.90 11.97 -20.92
C SER A 111 -16.67 12.07 -19.41
N ILE A 112 -15.79 11.25 -18.83
CA ILE A 112 -15.45 11.30 -17.41
C ILE A 112 -14.94 12.69 -16.99
N PRO A 113 -14.00 13.34 -17.71
CA PRO A 113 -13.53 14.68 -17.34
C PRO A 113 -14.66 15.72 -17.34
N VAL A 114 -15.58 15.60 -18.30
CA VAL A 114 -16.74 16.51 -18.41
C VAL A 114 -17.72 16.31 -17.25
N HIS A 115 -17.94 15.07 -16.79
CA HIS A 115 -18.77 14.82 -15.62
C HIS A 115 -18.17 15.45 -14.36
N ILE A 116 -16.86 15.32 -14.17
CA ILE A 116 -16.14 15.89 -13.02
C ILE A 116 -16.20 17.43 -13.07
N GLU A 117 -15.95 18.04 -14.24
CA GLU A 117 -16.02 19.49 -14.41
C GLU A 117 -17.43 20.03 -14.08
N ASN A 118 -18.48 19.39 -14.60
CA ASN A 118 -19.87 19.80 -14.34
C ASN A 118 -20.25 19.79 -12.86
N ILE A 119 -19.80 18.81 -12.07
CA ILE A 119 -20.14 18.74 -10.64
C ILE A 119 -19.35 19.76 -9.81
N VAL A 120 -18.16 20.14 -10.26
CA VAL A 120 -17.36 21.21 -9.67
C VAL A 120 -17.97 22.58 -9.99
N GLU A 121 -18.32 22.85 -11.26
CA GLU A 121 -18.97 24.12 -11.67
C GLU A 121 -20.30 24.36 -10.96
N ARG A 122 -21.06 23.29 -10.71
CA ARG A 122 -22.33 23.35 -9.97
C ARG A 122 -22.16 23.41 -8.45
N ALA A 123 -20.92 23.45 -7.96
CA ALA A 123 -20.57 23.49 -6.54
C ALA A 123 -21.14 22.31 -5.73
N TYR A 124 -21.24 21.12 -6.33
CA TYR A 124 -21.55 19.89 -5.58
C TYR A 124 -20.33 19.31 -4.87
N VAL A 125 -19.13 19.58 -5.40
CA VAL A 125 -17.85 19.12 -4.86
C VAL A 125 -16.86 20.28 -4.87
N GLU A 126 -15.99 20.36 -3.87
CA GLU A 126 -14.90 21.32 -3.76
C GLU A 126 -13.56 20.58 -3.77
N VAL A 127 -12.62 21.00 -4.63
CA VAL A 127 -11.26 20.44 -4.65
C VAL A 127 -10.46 21.12 -3.54
N ARG A 128 -10.12 20.36 -2.50
CA ARG A 128 -9.24 20.83 -1.44
C ARG A 128 -7.82 20.34 -1.69
N ILE A 129 -6.92 21.29 -1.95
CA ILE A 129 -5.49 21.01 -1.90
C ILE A 129 -5.08 21.10 -0.43
N SER A 130 -4.81 19.95 0.19
CA SER A 130 -4.26 19.89 1.54
C SER A 130 -2.81 20.39 1.53
N VAL A 131 -2.61 21.71 1.47
CA VAL A 131 -1.32 22.31 1.81
C VAL A 131 -1.26 22.33 3.33
N VAL A 132 -0.68 21.31 3.94
CA VAL A 132 -0.33 21.34 5.37
C VAL A 132 0.83 22.33 5.53
N VAL A 133 0.53 23.63 5.55
CA VAL A 133 1.47 24.64 6.04
C VAL A 133 1.48 24.50 7.56
N VAL A 134 2.42 23.71 8.09
CA VAL A 134 2.74 23.76 9.52
C VAL A 134 3.41 25.12 9.77
N LEU A 135 2.62 26.16 10.04
CA LEU A 135 3.12 27.37 10.68
C LEU A 135 3.36 27.03 12.15
N LEU A 136 4.59 26.61 12.46
CA LEU A 136 5.12 26.60 13.82
C LEU A 136 5.10 28.04 14.36
N ASN A 137 4.35 28.26 15.43
CA ASN A 137 4.48 29.41 16.33
C ASN A 137 5.47 29.07 17.44
#